data_AF-A0A7Y5RXX2-F1
#
_entry.id   AF-A0A7Y5RXX2-F1
#
_cell.length_a   1.000
_cell.length_b   1.000
_cell.length_c   1.000
_cell.angle_alpha   90.00
_cell.angle_beta   90.00
_cell.angle_gamma   90.00
#
_symmetry.space_group_name_H-M   'P 1'
#
loop_
_entity.id
_entity.type
_entity.pdbx_description
1 polymer ?
#
loop_
_entity_poly.entity_id
_entity_poly.type
_entity_poly.pdbx_seq_one_letter_code
_entity_poly.pdbx_strand_id
1 'polypeptide(L)'
;MIPRRVSAWLLHAALFLAVVGAVGRFCFHRPLLSAGLFLLTVAPAALAWLPHVGVFRLIRRGEAPADDRASAILSFVVLGASAALEVLRGGGAGGLAFTLFVAACVLFDAATRLLHRLDAAAGDIRQLARSSLGAWLFLSLLGTLLLTLPAATHPAIPDYGHNFWRHVSACGFMAVSATTLNGGTIYPVGEDLRPFGQAVLYALMQCSAVLYAALGLIALRPWLARPIRLGAVLMLWIALQLLAVAATRDQWKAPDDGGPRLWTAVFHSAAALNQCGFAMRQDGIGSYLLTGPIFWTMLVLSVLGSVGLIVVIDRLRAIRLLRRSSEPPADGAGAWRLLELTSNELHTGIWMLCLGAALIWACESEGLLPRPLFLDQPLDAGAQQIPLRNLTPEARWRAALLL
;
A
#
# COMPACT_ATOMS: atom_id res chain seq x y z
N MET A 1 37.49 2.68 -14.03
CA MET A 1 36.85 1.41 -13.60
C MET A 1 36.90 1.34 -12.08
N ILE A 2 35.81 1.68 -11.38
CA ILE A 2 35.71 1.46 -9.92
C ILE A 2 35.33 -0.02 -9.73
N PRO A 3 36.06 -0.81 -8.92
CA PRO A 3 35.78 -2.23 -8.75
C PRO A 3 34.37 -2.44 -8.18
N ARG A 4 33.54 -3.23 -8.88
CA ARG A 4 32.11 -3.51 -8.59
C ARG A 4 31.81 -3.99 -7.15
N ARG A 5 32.82 -4.41 -6.37
CA ARG A 5 32.65 -4.88 -5.00
C ARG A 5 32.80 -3.77 -3.94
N VAL A 6 33.55 -2.71 -4.23
CA VAL A 6 33.77 -1.59 -3.29
C VAL A 6 32.52 -0.69 -3.20
N SER A 7 31.72 -0.61 -4.26
CA SER A 7 30.50 0.22 -4.29
C SER A 7 29.35 -0.33 -3.45
N ALA A 8 29.22 -1.66 -3.33
CA ALA A 8 28.12 -2.26 -2.58
C ALA A 8 28.28 -2.02 -1.07
N TRP A 9 29.45 -2.25 -0.49
CA TRP A 9 29.64 -2.11 0.95
C TRP A 9 29.50 -0.65 1.41
N LEU A 10 30.07 0.31 0.67
CA LEU A 10 29.90 1.74 0.93
C LEU A 10 28.44 2.17 0.87
N LEU A 11 27.65 1.58 -0.03
CA LEU A 11 26.22 1.82 -0.12
C LEU A 11 25.46 1.29 1.09
N HIS A 12 25.72 0.05 1.51
CA HIS A 12 25.06 -0.54 2.68
C HIS A 12 25.45 0.21 3.96
N ALA A 13 26.72 0.62 4.07
CA ALA A 13 27.19 1.44 5.18
C ALA A 13 26.51 2.83 5.20
N ALA A 14 26.39 3.49 4.05
CA ALA A 14 25.69 4.78 3.97
C ALA A 14 24.18 4.66 4.19
N LEU A 15 23.55 3.58 3.71
CA LEU A 15 22.14 3.28 3.97
C LEU A 15 21.91 3.00 5.46
N PHE A 16 22.79 2.21 6.07
CA PHE A 16 22.77 1.93 7.49
C PHE A 16 22.92 3.21 8.30
N LEU A 17 23.90 4.07 7.97
CA LEU A 17 24.09 5.36 8.61
C LEU A 17 22.91 6.31 8.38
N ALA A 18 22.27 6.26 7.21
CA ALA A 18 21.08 7.06 6.93
C ALA A 18 19.86 6.60 7.73
N VAL A 19 19.63 5.28 7.81
CA VAL A 19 18.58 4.68 8.62
C VAL A 19 18.83 4.94 10.11
N VAL A 20 20.06 4.75 10.60
CA VAL A 20 20.45 5.08 11.98
C VAL A 20 20.28 6.57 12.27
N GLY A 21 20.63 7.44 11.33
CA GLY A 21 20.42 8.88 11.44
C GLY A 21 18.95 9.28 11.52
N ALA A 22 18.10 8.68 10.68
CA ALA A 22 16.64 8.90 10.69
C ALA A 22 15.96 8.33 11.93
N VAL A 23 16.28 7.08 12.30
CA VAL A 23 15.77 6.42 13.50
C VAL A 23 16.22 7.17 14.75
N GLY A 24 17.50 7.54 14.83
CA GLY A 24 18.02 8.35 15.94
C GLY A 24 17.31 9.69 16.09
N ARG A 25 17.07 10.37 14.98
CA ARG A 25 16.34 11.63 14.97
C ARG A 25 14.89 11.48 15.41
N PHE A 26 14.24 10.38 15.03
CA PHE A 26 12.86 10.07 15.39
C PHE A 26 12.74 9.64 16.86
N CYS A 27 13.70 8.85 17.36
CA CYS A 27 13.71 8.33 18.72
C CYS A 27 14.13 9.35 19.78
N PHE A 28 15.09 10.23 19.45
CA PHE A 28 15.75 11.10 20.45
C PHE A 28 15.50 12.60 20.23
N HIS A 29 14.68 12.97 19.24
CA HIS A 29 14.46 14.36 18.81
C HIS A 29 15.76 15.17 18.55
N ARG A 30 16.89 14.49 18.34
CA ARG A 30 18.20 15.07 18.06
C ARG A 30 18.85 14.28 16.92
N PRO A 31 19.47 14.94 15.93
CA PRO A 31 20.19 14.23 14.88
C PRO A 31 21.44 13.59 15.49
N LEU A 32 21.56 12.26 15.43
CA LEU A 32 22.74 11.52 15.90
C LEU A 32 24.01 11.84 15.08
N LEU A 33 23.84 12.39 13.88
CA LEU A 33 24.92 12.84 13.00
C LEU A 33 24.72 14.33 12.69
N SER A 34 25.79 15.12 12.68
CA SER A 34 25.71 16.52 12.22
C SER A 34 25.27 16.56 10.75
N ALA A 35 24.55 17.60 10.35
CA ALA A 35 24.05 17.74 8.97
C ALA A 35 25.17 17.64 7.92
N GLY A 36 26.37 18.15 8.23
CA GLY A 36 27.56 18.03 7.39
C GLY A 36 28.10 16.61 7.29
N LEU A 37 28.20 15.87 8.40
CA LEU A 37 28.63 14.46 8.39
C LEU A 37 27.62 13.55 7.68
N PHE A 38 26.32 13.84 7.84
CA PHE A 38 25.25 13.14 7.14
C PHE A 38 25.32 13.36 5.62
N LEU A 39 25.52 14.60 5.15
CA LEU A 39 25.70 14.87 3.73
C LEU A 39 26.98 14.25 3.18
N LEU A 40 28.09 14.32 3.91
CA LEU A 40 29.38 13.75 3.50
C LEU A 40 29.35 12.22 3.40
N THR A 41 28.48 11.54 4.13
CA THR A 41 28.35 10.08 4.10
C THR A 41 27.28 9.62 3.10
N VAL A 42 26.14 10.30 3.03
CA VAL A 42 25.00 9.86 2.22
C VAL A 42 25.06 10.39 0.79
N ALA A 43 25.57 11.61 0.54
CA ALA A 43 25.61 12.17 -0.81
C ALA A 43 26.56 11.43 -1.77
N PRO A 44 27.79 11.02 -1.38
CA PRO A 44 28.65 10.22 -2.24
C PRO A 44 28.08 8.83 -2.50
N ALA A 45 27.40 8.23 -1.52
CA ALA A 45 26.73 6.96 -1.69
C ALA A 45 25.52 7.06 -2.63
N ALA A 46 24.70 8.10 -2.50
CA ALA A 46 23.60 8.38 -3.41
C ALA A 46 24.09 8.63 -4.85
N LEU A 47 25.17 9.41 -5.02
CA LEU A 47 25.82 9.66 -6.31
C LEU A 47 26.44 8.39 -6.91
N ALA A 48 27.10 7.56 -6.09
CA ALA A 48 27.64 6.28 -6.54
C ALA A 48 26.53 5.28 -6.91
N TRP A 49 25.33 5.45 -6.37
CA TRP A 49 24.20 4.54 -6.57
C TRP A 49 23.24 4.95 -7.69
N LEU A 50 23.17 6.23 -8.02
CA LEU A 50 22.40 6.78 -9.13
C LEU A 50 22.53 5.96 -10.44
N PRO A 51 23.74 5.52 -10.87
CA PRO A 51 23.89 4.69 -12.08
C PRO A 51 23.30 3.28 -11.98
N HIS A 52 22.98 2.82 -10.77
CA HIS A 52 22.50 1.46 -10.47
C HIS A 52 20.99 1.39 -10.23
N VAL A 53 20.31 2.51 -10.01
CA VAL A 53 18.85 2.58 -9.88
C VAL A 53 18.20 2.01 -11.15
N GLY A 54 17.19 1.14 -10.98
CA GLY A 54 16.46 0.50 -12.08
C GLY A 54 16.02 1.47 -13.19
N VAL A 55 15.58 2.68 -12.82
CA VAL A 55 15.28 3.79 -13.75
C VAL A 55 16.49 4.18 -14.61
N PHE A 56 17.66 4.40 -14.01
CA PHE A 56 18.89 4.74 -14.74
C PHE A 56 19.41 3.59 -15.60
N ARG A 57 19.18 2.33 -15.19
CA ARG A 57 19.46 1.17 -16.05
C ARG A 57 18.52 1.10 -17.25
N LEU A 58 17.23 1.38 -17.07
CA LEU A 58 16.24 1.45 -18.15
C LEU A 58 16.57 2.58 -19.14
N ILE A 59 16.95 3.74 -18.62
CA ILE A 59 17.41 4.92 -19.39
C ILE A 59 18.68 4.59 -20.18
N ARG A 60 19.66 3.95 -19.53
CA ARG A 60 20.97 3.63 -20.12
C ARG A 60 20.90 2.49 -21.13
N ARG A 61 19.95 1.57 -20.99
CA ARG A 61 19.73 0.45 -21.92
C ARG A 61 18.97 0.81 -23.18
N GLY A 62 18.46 2.03 -23.29
CA GLY A 62 17.72 2.40 -24.50
C GLY A 62 16.26 1.94 -24.51
N GLU A 63 15.74 1.38 -23.42
CA GLU A 63 14.45 0.66 -23.41
C GLU A 63 13.22 1.57 -23.13
N ALA A 64 13.42 2.77 -22.58
CA ALA A 64 12.34 3.76 -22.37
C ALA A 64 12.16 4.70 -23.58
N PRO A 65 10.95 5.12 -23.95
CA PRO A 65 10.74 6.25 -24.87
C PRO A 65 11.50 7.50 -24.42
N ALA A 66 11.98 8.33 -25.35
CA ALA A 66 12.87 9.46 -25.04
C ALA A 66 12.27 10.45 -24.04
N ASP A 67 10.96 10.70 -24.12
CA ASP A 67 10.23 11.64 -23.24
C ASP A 67 10.08 11.12 -21.81
N ASP A 68 9.93 9.81 -21.64
CA ASP A 68 9.87 9.15 -20.32
C ASP A 68 11.24 9.16 -19.61
N ARG A 69 12.34 9.22 -20.37
CA ARG A 69 13.68 9.33 -19.80
C ARG A 69 13.96 10.73 -19.28
N ALA A 70 13.62 11.75 -20.06
CA ALA A 70 13.86 13.13 -19.69
C ALA A 70 13.04 13.53 -18.45
N SER A 71 11.79 13.10 -18.37
CA SER A 71 10.91 13.33 -17.22
C SER A 71 11.38 12.61 -15.96
N ALA A 72 11.76 11.33 -16.05
CA ALA A 72 12.28 10.58 -14.91
C ALA A 72 13.60 11.15 -14.36
N ILE A 73 14.51 11.57 -15.24
CA ILE A 73 15.76 12.24 -14.85
C ILE A 73 15.45 13.57 -14.19
N LEU A 74 14.58 14.38 -14.79
CA LEU A 74 14.22 15.70 -14.26
C LEU A 74 13.55 15.59 -12.89
N SER A 75 12.61 14.66 -12.69
CA SER A 75 11.99 14.43 -11.37
C SER A 75 13.01 13.99 -10.31
N PHE A 76 13.99 13.15 -10.67
CA PHE A 76 15.06 12.73 -9.77
C PHE A 76 16.01 13.88 -9.40
N VAL A 77 16.42 14.68 -10.40
CA VAL A 77 17.30 15.84 -10.17
C VAL A 77 16.57 16.90 -9.35
N VAL A 78 15.30 17.17 -9.63
CA VAL A 78 14.51 18.16 -8.90
C VAL A 78 14.24 17.70 -7.47
N LEU A 79 13.84 16.45 -7.22
CA LEU A 79 13.67 15.94 -5.84
C LEU A 79 15.00 15.93 -5.07
N GLY A 80 16.08 15.46 -5.71
CA GLY A 80 17.41 15.40 -5.09
C GLY A 80 17.98 16.78 -4.79
N ALA A 81 17.83 17.74 -5.70
CA ALA A 81 18.27 19.12 -5.50
C ALA A 81 17.42 19.84 -4.45
N SER A 82 16.11 19.61 -4.42
CA SER A 82 15.20 20.19 -3.42
C SER A 82 15.53 19.69 -2.01
N ALA A 83 15.80 18.40 -1.86
CA ALA A 83 16.24 17.82 -0.59
C ALA A 83 17.62 18.33 -0.16
N ALA A 84 18.60 18.41 -1.08
CA ALA A 84 19.93 18.92 -0.78
C ALA A 84 19.91 20.41 -0.38
N LEU A 85 19.08 21.23 -1.05
CA LEU A 85 18.92 22.65 -0.78
C LEU A 85 18.33 22.91 0.61
N GLU A 86 17.38 22.10 1.07
CA GLU A 86 16.86 22.20 2.44
C GLU A 86 17.89 21.81 3.50
N VAL A 87 18.76 20.82 3.22
CA VAL A 87 19.84 20.45 4.15
C VAL A 87 20.85 21.58 4.28
N LEU A 88 21.22 22.21 3.14
CA LEU A 88 22.16 23.32 3.10
C LEU A 88 21.61 24.58 3.81
N ARG A 89 20.29 24.74 3.87
CA ARG A 89 19.62 25.83 4.62
C ARG A 89 19.58 25.59 6.14
N GLY A 90 20.23 24.55 6.65
CA GLY A 90 20.26 24.25 8.09
C GLY A 90 18.92 23.76 8.65
N GLY A 91 17.95 23.48 7.78
CA GLY A 91 16.65 22.96 8.16
C GLY A 91 16.75 21.49 8.56
N GLY A 92 16.20 21.16 9.73
CA GLY A 92 16.11 19.78 10.16
C GLY A 92 15.31 18.86 9.22
N ALA A 93 14.39 19.45 8.47
CA ALA A 93 13.56 18.78 7.47
C ALA A 93 14.37 18.27 6.27
N GLY A 94 15.41 18.99 5.83
CA GLY A 94 16.18 18.61 4.64
C GLY A 94 16.91 17.29 4.77
N GLY A 95 17.53 17.04 5.94
CA GLY A 95 18.23 15.76 6.19
C GLY A 95 17.27 14.58 6.17
N LEU A 96 16.05 14.78 6.69
CA LEU A 96 14.99 13.79 6.67
C LEU A 96 14.44 13.59 5.25
N ALA A 97 14.20 14.67 4.50
CA ALA A 97 13.77 14.60 3.10
C ALA A 97 14.78 13.87 2.21
N PHE A 98 16.09 14.12 2.39
CA PHE A 98 17.13 13.43 1.65
C PHE A 98 17.24 11.95 2.04
N THR A 99 17.11 11.64 3.33
CA THR A 99 17.07 10.24 3.80
C THR A 99 15.88 9.50 3.19
N LEU A 100 14.70 10.10 3.23
CA LEU A 100 13.47 9.54 2.65
C LEU A 100 13.62 9.35 1.14
N PHE A 101 14.24 10.30 0.45
CA PHE A 101 14.53 10.17 -0.99
C PHE A 101 15.44 8.99 -1.29
N VAL A 102 16.59 8.87 -0.60
CA VAL A 102 17.53 7.75 -0.80
C VAL A 102 16.87 6.42 -0.46
N ALA A 103 16.13 6.34 0.65
CA ALA A 103 15.39 5.16 1.04
C ALA A 103 14.33 4.78 0.00
N ALA A 104 13.55 5.75 -0.49
CA ALA A 104 12.55 5.53 -1.55
C ALA A 104 13.20 5.01 -2.83
N CYS A 105 14.35 5.56 -3.22
CA CYS A 105 15.07 5.07 -4.38
C CYS A 105 15.53 3.62 -4.18
N VAL A 106 16.10 3.28 -3.02
CA VAL A 106 16.56 1.91 -2.64
C VAL A 106 15.41 0.91 -2.69
N LEU A 107 14.28 1.27 -2.10
CA LEU A 107 13.06 0.48 -2.16
C LEU A 107 12.59 0.30 -3.61
N PHE A 108 12.63 1.35 -4.42
CA PHE A 108 12.25 1.28 -5.83
C PHE A 108 13.15 0.34 -6.64
N ASP A 109 14.47 0.38 -6.44
CA ASP A 109 15.41 -0.52 -7.13
C ASP A 109 15.29 -1.97 -6.63
N ALA A 110 15.06 -2.19 -5.33
CA ALA A 110 14.78 -3.50 -4.78
C ALA A 110 13.48 -4.08 -5.36
N ALA A 111 12.41 -3.27 -5.43
CA ALA A 111 11.16 -3.63 -6.08
C ALA A 111 11.37 -3.97 -7.56
N THR A 112 12.08 -3.12 -8.31
CA THR A 112 12.39 -3.37 -9.73
C THR A 112 13.15 -4.70 -9.92
N ARG A 113 14.14 -4.99 -9.07
CA ARG A 113 14.88 -6.26 -9.10
C ARG A 113 13.98 -7.45 -8.77
N LEU A 114 13.10 -7.33 -7.79
CA LEU A 114 12.14 -8.36 -7.45
C LEU A 114 11.20 -8.64 -8.63
N LEU A 115 10.68 -7.58 -9.27
CA LEU A 115 9.79 -7.70 -10.42
C LEU A 115 10.46 -8.40 -11.60
N HIS A 116 11.70 -8.05 -11.93
CA HIS A 116 12.45 -8.77 -12.97
C HIS A 116 12.68 -10.24 -12.61
N ARG A 117 12.90 -10.57 -11.33
CA ARG A 117 13.03 -11.96 -10.89
C ARG A 117 11.72 -12.72 -11.02
N LEU A 118 10.60 -12.10 -10.67
CA LEU A 118 9.27 -12.69 -10.80
C LEU A 118 8.92 -12.93 -12.28
N ASP A 119 9.19 -11.95 -13.15
CA ASP A 119 8.95 -12.08 -14.60
C ASP A 119 9.84 -13.16 -15.23
N ALA A 120 11.13 -13.23 -14.86
CA ALA A 120 12.01 -14.30 -15.30
C ALA A 120 11.59 -15.68 -14.78
N ALA A 121 10.90 -15.73 -13.65
CA ALA A 121 10.39 -16.96 -13.03
C ALA A 121 8.98 -17.33 -13.51
N ALA A 122 8.35 -16.56 -14.39
CA ALA A 122 6.96 -16.77 -14.81
C ALA A 122 6.71 -18.16 -15.43
N GLY A 123 7.73 -18.78 -16.03
CA GLY A 123 7.65 -20.13 -16.61
C GLY A 123 7.96 -21.27 -15.63
N ASP A 124 8.43 -20.98 -14.42
CA ASP A 124 8.76 -21.99 -13.39
C ASP A 124 8.06 -21.65 -12.08
N ILE A 125 6.97 -22.38 -11.79
CA ILE A 125 6.16 -22.19 -10.59
C ILE A 125 6.96 -22.32 -9.29
N ARG A 126 8.00 -23.17 -9.26
CA ARG A 126 8.84 -23.34 -8.06
C ARG A 126 9.72 -22.12 -7.85
N GLN A 127 10.28 -21.57 -8.93
CA GLN A 127 11.09 -20.35 -8.86
C GLN A 127 10.22 -19.12 -8.53
N LEU A 128 9.01 -19.06 -9.07
CA LEU A 128 8.04 -18.00 -8.77
C LEU A 128 7.65 -18.04 -7.29
N ALA A 129 7.23 -19.20 -6.79
CA ALA A 129 6.85 -19.41 -5.39
C ALA A 129 7.99 -19.09 -4.43
N ARG A 130 9.22 -19.54 -4.73
CA ARG A 130 10.39 -19.24 -3.89
C ARG A 130 10.71 -17.74 -3.86
N SER A 131 10.56 -17.05 -4.99
CA SER A 131 10.84 -15.61 -5.08
C SER A 131 9.78 -14.77 -4.37
N SER A 132 8.50 -15.14 -4.52
CA SER A 132 7.39 -14.46 -3.85
C SER A 132 7.37 -14.73 -2.35
N LEU A 133 7.52 -15.98 -1.93
CA LEU A 133 7.59 -16.37 -0.51
C LEU A 133 8.79 -15.72 0.19
N GLY A 134 9.95 -15.69 -0.47
CA GLY A 134 11.13 -15.02 0.07
C GLY A 134 10.93 -13.52 0.27
N ALA A 135 10.29 -12.84 -0.69
CA ALA A 135 9.95 -11.43 -0.56
C ALA A 135 8.92 -11.16 0.55
N TRP A 136 7.86 -11.99 0.62
CA TRP A 136 6.82 -11.88 1.64
C TRP A 136 7.37 -12.15 3.06
N LEU A 137 8.20 -13.19 3.23
CA LEU A 137 8.86 -13.48 4.50
C LEU A 137 9.77 -12.32 4.94
N PHE A 138 10.56 -11.77 4.00
CA PHE A 138 11.42 -10.63 4.28
C PHE A 138 10.62 -9.41 4.73
N LEU A 139 9.56 -9.04 4.03
CA LEU A 139 8.69 -7.92 4.40
C LEU A 139 8.06 -8.14 5.78
N SER A 140 7.57 -9.37 6.05
CA SER A 140 6.93 -9.70 7.32
C SER A 140 7.92 -9.60 8.48
N LEU A 141 9.12 -10.18 8.35
CA LEU A 141 10.16 -10.13 9.38
C LEU A 141 10.69 -8.71 9.61
N LEU A 142 10.90 -7.95 8.53
CA LEU A 142 11.31 -6.55 8.62
C LEU A 142 10.22 -5.70 9.30
N GLY A 143 8.96 -5.94 8.94
CA GLY A 143 7.80 -5.32 9.58
C GLY A 143 7.75 -5.61 11.07
N THR A 144 7.91 -6.87 11.47
CA THR A 144 7.98 -7.29 12.89
C THR A 144 9.06 -6.51 13.62
N LEU A 145 10.28 -6.48 13.07
CA LEU A 145 11.41 -5.78 13.68
C LEU A 145 11.12 -4.29 13.85
N LEU A 146 10.62 -3.63 12.81
CA LEU A 146 10.34 -2.19 12.83
C LEU A 146 9.19 -1.83 13.78
N LEU A 147 8.13 -2.64 13.83
CA LEU A 147 7.00 -2.44 14.73
C LEU A 147 7.32 -2.74 16.20
N THR A 148 8.33 -3.57 16.47
CA THR A 148 8.81 -3.83 17.84
C THR A 148 9.60 -2.66 18.41
N LEU A 149 10.05 -1.71 17.57
CA LEU A 149 10.85 -0.58 18.03
C LEU A 149 10.02 0.34 18.96
N PRO A 150 10.63 0.93 20.01
CA PRO A 150 9.97 1.93 20.86
C PRO A 150 9.40 3.13 20.11
N ALA A 151 9.91 3.40 18.90
CA ALA A 151 9.41 4.45 18.03
C ALA A 151 8.04 4.14 17.44
N ALA A 152 7.66 2.87 17.32
CA ALA A 152 6.44 2.42 16.66
C ALA A 152 5.24 2.37 17.59
N THR A 153 5.46 2.20 18.90
CA THR A 153 4.40 1.79 19.83
C THR A 153 4.41 2.67 21.08
N HIS A 154 3.25 2.97 21.66
CA HIS A 154 3.18 3.76 22.88
C HIS A 154 3.63 2.94 24.11
N PRO A 155 4.43 3.51 25.04
CA PRO A 155 4.95 2.78 26.21
C PRO A 155 3.87 2.32 27.20
N ALA A 156 2.68 2.93 27.12
CA ALA A 156 1.52 2.63 27.97
C ALA A 156 0.89 1.27 27.67
N ILE A 157 1.30 0.60 26.59
CA ILE A 157 0.78 -0.72 26.24
C ILE A 157 1.26 -1.74 27.27
N PRO A 158 0.33 -2.48 27.92
CA PRO A 158 0.65 -3.38 29.01
C PRO A 158 1.77 -4.38 28.66
N ASP A 159 1.74 -4.91 27.44
CA ASP A 159 2.67 -5.94 27.00
C ASP A 159 4.09 -5.40 26.73
N TYR A 160 4.25 -4.11 26.44
CA TYR A 160 5.56 -3.51 26.13
C TYR A 160 6.50 -3.52 27.35
N GLY A 161 5.96 -3.25 28.54
CA GLY A 161 6.73 -3.23 29.79
C GLY A 161 6.80 -4.57 30.53
N HIS A 162 5.81 -5.45 30.34
CA HIS A 162 5.67 -6.66 31.16
C HIS A 162 6.08 -7.95 30.44
N ASN A 163 5.96 -8.02 29.10
CA ASN A 163 6.32 -9.22 28.35
C ASN A 163 6.76 -8.89 26.91
N PHE A 164 8.06 -8.62 26.75
CA PHE A 164 8.68 -8.29 25.47
C PHE A 164 8.35 -9.29 24.35
N TRP A 165 8.35 -10.59 24.63
CA TRP A 165 8.06 -11.61 23.61
C TRP A 165 6.61 -11.59 23.15
N ARG A 166 5.67 -11.29 24.05
CA ARG A 166 4.26 -11.09 23.68
C ARG A 166 4.12 -9.87 22.76
N HIS A 167 4.81 -8.77 23.07
CA HIS A 167 4.85 -7.61 22.19
C HIS A 167 5.41 -7.94 20.80
N VAL A 168 6.57 -8.63 20.73
CA VAL A 168 7.16 -9.07 19.46
C VAL A 168 6.19 -9.93 18.65
N SER A 169 5.50 -10.87 19.32
CA SER A 169 4.51 -11.74 18.65
C SER A 169 3.32 -10.95 18.11
N ALA A 170 2.86 -9.93 18.85
CA ALA A 170 1.76 -9.07 18.43
C ALA A 170 2.16 -8.21 17.22
N CYS A 171 3.35 -7.61 17.26
CA CYS A 171 3.95 -6.91 16.13
C CYS A 171 4.14 -7.84 14.92
N GLY A 172 4.53 -9.09 15.15
CA GLY A 172 4.69 -10.09 14.10
C GLY A 172 3.38 -10.48 13.43
N PHE A 173 2.33 -10.67 14.22
CA PHE A 173 0.97 -10.88 13.71
C PHE A 173 0.50 -9.69 12.87
N MET A 174 0.66 -8.46 13.37
CA MET A 174 0.26 -7.26 12.64
C MET A 174 1.06 -7.06 11.35
N ALA A 175 2.36 -7.35 11.37
CA ALA A 175 3.21 -7.31 10.18
C ALA A 175 2.77 -8.34 9.14
N VAL A 176 2.53 -9.59 9.54
CA VAL A 176 2.02 -10.65 8.66
C VAL A 176 0.65 -10.28 8.11
N SER A 177 -0.25 -9.79 8.96
CA SER A 177 -1.58 -9.32 8.56
C SER A 177 -1.53 -8.19 7.53
N ALA A 178 -0.57 -7.27 7.67
CA ALA A 178 -0.33 -6.22 6.68
C ALA A 178 0.24 -6.77 5.38
N THR A 179 1.17 -7.73 5.46
CA THR A 179 1.81 -8.27 4.26
C THR A 179 0.93 -9.24 3.50
N THR A 180 -0.06 -9.86 4.15
CA THR A 180 -1.13 -10.66 3.52
C THR A 180 -2.36 -9.85 3.14
N LEU A 181 -2.37 -8.55 3.44
CA LEU A 181 -3.50 -7.64 3.23
C LEU A 181 -4.78 -8.05 3.98
N ASN A 182 -4.67 -8.76 5.10
CA ASN A 182 -5.82 -9.21 5.88
C ASN A 182 -6.44 -8.09 6.74
N GLY A 183 -5.61 -7.23 7.34
CA GLY A 183 -6.08 -6.08 8.14
C GLY A 183 -6.43 -6.38 9.60
N GLY A 184 -6.20 -7.60 10.09
CA GLY A 184 -6.31 -7.93 11.51
C GLY A 184 -5.24 -7.23 12.36
N THR A 185 -5.64 -6.72 13.52
CA THR A 185 -4.79 -5.98 14.47
C THR A 185 -4.87 -6.60 15.86
N ILE A 186 -3.75 -6.60 16.60
CA ILE A 186 -3.77 -6.84 18.06
C ILE A 186 -3.78 -5.51 18.81
N TYR A 187 -3.00 -4.54 18.33
CA TYR A 187 -2.99 -3.17 18.84
C TYR A 187 -3.85 -2.27 17.95
N PRO A 188 -4.78 -1.48 18.51
CA PRO A 188 -5.47 -0.42 17.78
C PRO A 188 -4.49 0.51 17.07
N VAL A 189 -4.63 0.66 15.75
CA VAL A 189 -3.63 1.36 14.92
C VAL A 189 -3.53 2.85 15.24
N GLY A 190 -4.64 3.52 15.55
CA GLY A 190 -4.65 4.96 15.86
C GLY A 190 -4.14 5.28 17.26
N GLU A 191 -4.50 4.45 18.25
CA GLU A 191 -4.28 4.73 19.67
C GLU A 191 -2.94 4.18 20.18
N ASP A 192 -2.63 2.93 19.84
CA ASP A 192 -1.47 2.22 20.39
C ASP A 192 -0.21 2.40 19.53
N LEU A 193 -0.37 2.61 18.23
CA LEU A 193 0.76 2.87 17.34
C LEU A 193 1.03 4.36 17.21
N ARG A 194 2.30 4.72 17.39
CA ARG A 194 2.82 6.04 17.05
C ARG A 194 2.75 6.25 15.53
N PRO A 195 2.84 7.50 15.04
CA PRO A 195 2.87 7.79 13.60
C PRO A 195 3.91 6.99 12.82
N PHE A 196 5.06 6.66 13.43
CA PHE A 196 6.06 5.78 12.81
C PHE A 196 5.54 4.34 12.63
N GLY A 197 4.89 3.75 13.64
CA GLY A 197 4.30 2.41 13.53
C GLY A 197 3.18 2.35 12.49
N GLN A 198 2.33 3.39 12.46
CA GLN A 198 1.30 3.54 11.43
C GLN A 198 1.91 3.64 10.03
N ALA A 199 3.01 4.38 9.86
CA ALA A 199 3.72 4.50 8.60
C ALA A 199 4.38 3.18 8.16
N VAL A 200 4.89 2.39 9.12
CA VAL A 200 5.41 1.04 8.85
C VAL A 200 4.31 0.13 8.33
N LEU A 201 3.15 0.08 9.00
CA LEU A 201 2.00 -0.72 8.52
C LEU A 201 1.54 -0.29 7.12
N TYR A 202 1.42 1.03 6.90
CA TYR A 202 1.10 1.57 5.59
C TYR A 202 2.10 1.08 4.54
N ALA A 203 3.41 1.19 4.81
CA ALA A 203 4.44 0.76 3.89
C ALA A 203 4.39 -0.75 3.58
N LEU A 204 4.16 -1.60 4.59
CA LEU A 204 4.00 -3.05 4.40
C LEU A 204 2.83 -3.37 3.49
N MET A 205 1.68 -2.76 3.75
CA MET A 205 0.48 -2.90 2.92
C MET A 205 0.75 -2.48 1.47
N GLN A 206 1.38 -1.31 1.25
CA GLN A 206 1.71 -0.85 -0.10
C GLN A 206 2.68 -1.80 -0.82
N CYS A 207 3.76 -2.21 -0.15
CA CYS A 207 4.74 -3.12 -0.75
C CYS A 207 4.13 -4.48 -1.11
N SER A 208 3.26 -5.02 -0.24
CA SER A 208 2.57 -6.26 -0.51
C SER A 208 1.54 -6.14 -1.63
N ALA A 209 0.79 -5.04 -1.71
CA ALA A 209 -0.13 -4.79 -2.82
C ALA A 209 0.61 -4.77 -4.17
N VAL A 210 1.80 -4.16 -4.23
CA VAL A 210 2.64 -4.19 -5.44
C VAL A 210 3.11 -5.62 -5.77
N LEU A 211 3.50 -6.39 -4.75
CA LEU A 211 3.89 -7.80 -4.93
C LEU A 211 2.73 -8.62 -5.49
N TYR A 212 1.54 -8.52 -4.92
CA TYR A 212 0.35 -9.24 -5.38
C TYR A 212 -0.12 -8.77 -6.75
N ALA A 213 -0.05 -7.47 -7.05
CA ALA A 213 -0.34 -6.96 -8.40
C ALA A 213 0.63 -7.52 -9.45
N ALA A 214 1.91 -7.68 -9.11
CA ALA A 214 2.90 -8.29 -10.00
C ALA A 214 2.61 -9.78 -10.22
N LEU A 215 2.29 -10.52 -9.15
CA LEU A 215 1.92 -11.94 -9.24
C LEU A 215 0.63 -12.12 -10.04
N GLY A 216 -0.39 -11.29 -9.79
CA GLY A 216 -1.64 -11.28 -10.55
C GLY A 216 -1.41 -10.97 -12.03
N LEU A 217 -0.51 -10.03 -12.35
CA LEU A 217 -0.17 -9.72 -13.74
C LEU A 217 0.51 -10.90 -14.43
N ILE A 218 1.44 -11.59 -13.75
CA ILE A 218 2.10 -12.79 -14.27
C ILE A 218 1.09 -13.91 -14.49
N ALA A 219 0.22 -14.15 -13.50
CA ALA A 219 -0.82 -15.16 -13.56
C ALA A 219 -1.78 -14.88 -14.72
N LEU A 220 -2.27 -13.64 -14.85
CA LEU A 220 -3.27 -13.26 -15.84
C LEU A 220 -2.70 -13.11 -17.26
N ARG A 221 -1.38 -12.98 -17.41
CA ARG A 221 -0.71 -12.69 -18.69
C ARG A 221 -1.15 -13.56 -19.87
N PRO A 222 -1.35 -14.89 -19.74
CA PRO A 222 -1.79 -15.74 -20.85
C PRO A 222 -3.17 -15.39 -21.38
N TRP A 223 -4.01 -14.76 -20.55
CA TRP A 223 -5.39 -14.44 -20.87
C TRP A 223 -5.58 -12.98 -21.27
N LEU A 224 -4.63 -12.09 -20.96
CA LEU A 224 -4.72 -10.67 -21.34
C LEU A 224 -4.76 -10.46 -22.85
N ALA A 225 -5.72 -9.67 -23.33
CA ALA A 225 -5.84 -9.32 -24.74
C ALA A 225 -4.60 -8.56 -25.25
N ARG A 226 -3.92 -7.82 -24.36
CA ARG A 226 -2.72 -7.05 -24.65
C ARG A 226 -1.76 -7.05 -23.45
N PRO A 227 -0.45 -6.90 -23.68
CA PRO A 227 0.50 -6.76 -22.59
C PRO A 227 0.20 -5.50 -21.77
N ILE A 228 -0.16 -5.70 -20.50
CA ILE A 228 -0.27 -4.62 -19.52
C ILE A 228 1.07 -4.50 -18.81
N ARG A 229 1.61 -3.28 -18.78
CA ARG A 229 2.84 -3.00 -18.04
C ARG A 229 2.47 -2.75 -16.59
N LEU A 230 3.22 -3.33 -15.64
CA LEU A 230 3.01 -3.07 -14.22
C LEU A 230 3.05 -1.57 -13.88
N GLY A 231 3.90 -0.79 -14.55
CA GLY A 231 3.93 0.66 -14.38
C GLY A 231 2.59 1.34 -14.64
N ALA A 232 1.78 0.83 -15.58
CA ALA A 232 0.42 1.35 -15.82
C ALA A 232 -0.54 1.02 -14.67
N VAL A 233 -0.41 -0.17 -14.08
CA VAL A 233 -1.16 -0.58 -12.89
C VAL A 233 -0.80 0.33 -11.70
N LEU A 234 0.50 0.55 -11.47
CA LEU A 234 0.99 1.42 -10.39
C LEU A 234 0.57 2.88 -10.58
N MET A 235 0.61 3.42 -11.81
CA MET A 235 0.14 4.78 -12.06
C MET A 235 -1.35 4.94 -11.78
N LEU A 236 -2.19 3.99 -12.23
CA LEU A 236 -3.62 4.02 -11.93
C LEU A 236 -3.86 3.92 -10.42
N TRP A 237 -3.13 3.04 -9.75
CA TRP A 237 -3.20 2.84 -8.31
C TRP A 237 -2.83 4.09 -7.50
N ILE A 238 -1.75 4.79 -7.86
CA ILE A 238 -1.39 6.08 -7.25
C ILE A 238 -2.46 7.13 -7.56
N ALA A 239 -2.93 7.20 -8.80
CA ALA A 239 -3.94 8.19 -9.21
C ALA A 239 -5.25 8.02 -8.42
N LEU A 240 -5.73 6.79 -8.26
CA LEU A 240 -6.94 6.49 -7.49
C LEU A 240 -6.79 6.88 -6.02
N GLN A 241 -5.64 6.61 -5.40
CA GLN A 241 -5.37 7.04 -4.03
C GLN A 241 -5.31 8.56 -3.90
N LEU A 242 -4.63 9.27 -4.81
CA LEU A 242 -4.58 10.73 -4.77
C LEU A 242 -5.96 11.36 -4.94
N LEU A 243 -6.79 10.83 -5.83
CA LEU A 243 -8.17 11.26 -6.00
C LEU A 243 -9.01 11.02 -4.74
N ALA A 244 -8.85 9.85 -4.11
CA ALA A 244 -9.56 9.51 -2.88
C ALA A 244 -9.12 10.39 -1.69
N VAL A 245 -7.83 10.67 -1.57
CA VAL A 245 -7.30 11.60 -0.57
C VAL A 245 -7.90 12.99 -0.79
N ALA A 246 -7.90 13.50 -2.03
CA ALA A 246 -8.49 14.79 -2.34
C ALA A 246 -10.00 14.84 -2.03
N ALA A 247 -10.74 13.76 -2.31
CA ALA A 247 -12.17 13.68 -2.08
C ALA A 247 -12.56 13.59 -0.59
N THR A 248 -11.70 12.99 0.25
CA THR A 248 -12.07 12.65 1.63
C THR A 248 -11.36 13.49 2.70
N ARG A 249 -10.22 14.13 2.40
CA ARG A 249 -9.38 14.82 3.40
C ARG A 249 -10.15 15.77 4.33
N ASP A 250 -11.11 16.53 3.80
CA ASP A 250 -11.80 17.58 4.54
C ASP A 250 -13.03 17.05 5.29
N GLN A 251 -13.41 15.79 5.03
CA GLN A 251 -14.58 15.11 5.59
C GLN A 251 -14.24 14.29 6.84
N TRP A 252 -12.96 13.96 7.04
CA TRP A 252 -12.51 13.30 8.26
C TRP A 252 -12.66 14.25 9.44
N LYS A 253 -13.27 13.77 10.54
CA LYS A 253 -13.38 14.57 11.76
C LYS A 253 -11.97 14.90 12.27
N ALA A 254 -11.82 16.06 12.91
CA ALA A 254 -10.55 16.42 13.55
C ALA A 254 -10.16 15.33 14.58
N PRO A 255 -8.86 15.11 14.83
CA PRO A 255 -8.42 13.91 15.52
C PRO A 255 -8.76 13.98 17.01
N ASP A 256 -9.69 13.13 17.41
CA ASP A 256 -9.65 12.49 18.72
C ASP A 256 -8.73 11.28 18.56
N ASP A 257 -7.41 11.47 18.44
CA ASP A 257 -6.37 10.41 18.64
C ASP A 257 -5.82 9.62 17.42
N GLY A 258 -5.92 10.11 16.16
CA GLY A 258 -5.51 9.33 14.96
C GLY A 258 -4.58 9.99 13.93
N GLY A 259 -3.95 11.12 14.27
CA GLY A 259 -3.08 11.87 13.35
C GLY A 259 -3.81 12.88 12.43
N PRO A 260 -3.08 13.66 11.61
CA PRO A 260 -3.67 14.70 10.78
C PRO A 260 -4.70 14.14 9.78
N ARG A 261 -5.78 14.88 9.48
CA ARG A 261 -6.82 14.46 8.51
C ARG A 261 -6.25 13.95 7.17
N LEU A 262 -5.18 14.59 6.70
CA LEU A 262 -4.45 14.16 5.50
C LEU A 262 -3.89 12.74 5.65
N TRP A 263 -3.28 12.42 6.78
CA TRP A 263 -2.75 11.10 7.06
C TRP A 263 -3.85 10.05 7.14
N THR A 264 -4.96 10.36 7.81
CA THR A 264 -6.14 9.49 7.85
C THR A 264 -6.68 9.19 6.46
N ALA A 265 -6.78 10.19 5.59
CA ALA A 265 -7.22 10.02 4.21
C ALA A 265 -6.24 9.16 3.39
N VAL A 266 -4.93 9.40 3.52
CA VAL A 266 -3.88 8.62 2.83
C VAL A 266 -3.94 7.16 3.26
N PHE A 267 -4.02 6.90 4.55
CA PHE A 267 -4.02 5.54 5.07
C PHE A 267 -5.27 4.77 4.67
N HIS A 268 -6.46 5.32 4.87
CA HIS A 268 -7.71 4.60 4.58
C HIS A 268 -7.94 4.44 3.07
N SER A 269 -7.49 5.39 2.23
CA SER A 269 -7.54 5.19 0.77
C SER A 269 -6.66 4.04 0.30
N ALA A 270 -5.47 3.89 0.88
CA ALA A 270 -4.61 2.74 0.62
C ALA A 270 -5.20 1.44 1.17
N ALA A 271 -5.73 1.46 2.40
CA ALA A 271 -6.40 0.33 3.02
C ALA A 271 -7.57 -0.17 2.17
N ALA A 272 -8.46 0.72 1.75
CA ALA A 272 -9.59 0.36 0.89
C ALA A 272 -9.13 -0.19 -0.47
N LEU A 273 -8.23 0.51 -1.17
CA LEU A 273 -7.80 0.09 -2.51
C LEU A 273 -7.03 -1.24 -2.51
N ASN A 274 -6.23 -1.48 -1.47
CA ASN A 274 -5.49 -2.72 -1.30
C ASN A 274 -6.32 -3.82 -0.60
N GLN A 275 -7.59 -3.53 -0.30
CA GLN A 275 -8.49 -4.41 0.44
C GLN A 275 -7.92 -4.87 1.80
N CYS A 276 -7.14 -4.00 2.42
CA CYS A 276 -6.58 -4.23 3.73
C CYS A 276 -7.55 -3.69 4.78
N GLY A 277 -8.08 -4.54 5.64
CA GLY A 277 -9.07 -4.16 6.67
C GLY A 277 -8.54 -3.26 7.80
N PHE A 278 -7.35 -2.65 7.68
CA PHE A 278 -6.85 -1.75 8.72
C PHE A 278 -7.63 -0.45 8.75
N ALA A 279 -8.01 -0.05 9.96
CA ALA A 279 -8.53 1.27 10.25
C ALA A 279 -7.75 1.90 11.39
N MET A 280 -7.60 3.22 11.36
CA MET A 280 -6.96 3.94 12.48
C MET A 280 -7.82 3.94 13.73
N ARG A 281 -9.15 3.98 13.57
CA ARG A 281 -10.06 4.04 14.70
C ARG A 281 -10.52 2.63 15.09
N GLN A 282 -10.79 2.42 16.38
CA GLN A 282 -11.34 1.16 16.87
C GLN A 282 -12.74 0.87 16.30
N ASP A 283 -13.56 1.90 16.06
CA ASP A 283 -14.85 1.76 15.37
C ASP A 283 -14.72 1.57 13.85
N GLY A 284 -13.49 1.40 13.35
CA GLY A 284 -13.21 1.26 11.93
C GLY A 284 -13.57 2.55 11.17
N ILE A 285 -14.50 2.40 10.23
CA ILE A 285 -15.16 3.50 9.50
C ILE A 285 -16.63 3.66 9.90
N GLY A 286 -17.06 3.03 11.00
CA GLY A 286 -18.45 3.02 11.47
C GLY A 286 -19.04 4.41 11.67
N SER A 287 -18.30 5.30 12.33
CA SER A 287 -18.68 6.72 12.49
C SER A 287 -18.79 7.53 11.18
N TYR A 288 -18.35 6.98 10.05
CA TYR A 288 -18.35 7.61 8.74
C TYR A 288 -19.28 6.94 7.72
N LEU A 289 -20.06 5.93 8.12
CA LEU A 289 -21.02 5.25 7.23
C LEU A 289 -22.05 6.21 6.63
N LEU A 290 -22.45 7.24 7.40
CA LEU A 290 -23.37 8.27 6.93
C LEU A 290 -22.68 9.44 6.20
N THR A 291 -21.35 9.52 6.27
CA THR A 291 -20.56 10.55 5.58
C THR A 291 -20.36 10.16 4.13
N GLY A 292 -21.31 10.56 3.28
CA GLY A 292 -21.39 10.16 1.87
C GLY A 292 -20.05 10.11 1.12
N PRO A 293 -19.23 11.18 1.09
CA PRO A 293 -17.97 11.16 0.36
C PRO A 293 -16.98 10.10 0.86
N ILE A 294 -16.86 9.89 2.17
CA ILE A 294 -15.96 8.87 2.73
C ILE A 294 -16.50 7.49 2.37
N PHE A 295 -17.77 7.22 2.66
CA PHE A 295 -18.42 5.95 2.37
C PHE A 295 -18.26 5.53 0.90
N TRP A 296 -18.68 6.39 -0.03
CA TRP A 296 -18.62 6.08 -1.46
C TRP A 296 -17.19 5.93 -1.97
N THR A 297 -16.25 6.75 -1.47
CA THR A 297 -14.84 6.63 -1.87
C THR A 297 -14.26 5.29 -1.43
N MET A 298 -14.48 4.89 -0.16
CA MET A 298 -13.98 3.61 0.34
C MET A 298 -14.62 2.44 -0.40
N LEU A 299 -15.94 2.46 -0.61
CA LEU A 299 -16.66 1.41 -1.35
C LEU A 299 -16.11 1.27 -2.78
N VAL A 300 -15.97 2.37 -3.52
CA VAL A 300 -15.45 2.34 -4.90
C VAL A 300 -14.02 1.82 -4.93
N LEU A 301 -13.15 2.27 -4.02
CA LEU A 301 -11.77 1.78 -3.96
C LEU A 301 -11.70 0.30 -3.60
N SER A 302 -12.49 -0.15 -2.63
CA SER A 302 -12.56 -1.56 -2.23
C SER A 302 -13.02 -2.45 -3.38
N VAL A 303 -14.08 -2.05 -4.10
CA VAL A 303 -14.57 -2.78 -5.28
C VAL A 303 -13.54 -2.79 -6.42
N LEU A 304 -12.89 -1.66 -6.71
CA LEU A 304 -11.83 -1.59 -7.72
C LEU A 304 -10.60 -2.43 -7.33
N GLY A 305 -10.30 -2.50 -6.03
CA GLY A 305 -9.31 -3.39 -5.45
C GLY A 305 -9.68 -4.86 -5.68
N SER A 306 -10.92 -5.26 -5.36
CA SER A 306 -11.44 -6.63 -5.52
C SER A 306 -11.40 -7.13 -6.95
N VAL A 307 -11.87 -6.30 -7.88
CA VAL A 307 -11.89 -6.64 -9.32
C VAL A 307 -10.47 -6.74 -9.87
N GLY A 308 -9.52 -6.04 -9.25
CA GLY A 308 -8.14 -5.97 -9.67
C GLY A 308 -7.94 -4.94 -10.79
N LEU A 309 -6.99 -4.03 -10.56
CA LEU A 309 -6.71 -2.93 -11.49
C LEU A 309 -6.24 -3.39 -12.88
N ILE A 310 -5.74 -4.62 -13.00
CA ILE A 310 -5.35 -5.23 -14.27
C ILE A 310 -6.58 -5.42 -15.17
N VAL A 311 -7.66 -5.96 -14.62
CA VAL A 311 -8.95 -6.16 -15.31
C VAL A 311 -9.56 -4.82 -15.72
N VAL A 312 -9.52 -3.84 -14.82
CA VAL A 312 -10.00 -2.47 -15.09
C VAL A 312 -9.25 -1.85 -16.26
N ILE A 313 -7.92 -1.94 -16.29
CA ILE A 313 -7.10 -1.38 -17.38
C ILE A 313 -7.39 -2.08 -18.72
N ASP A 314 -7.50 -3.42 -18.72
CA ASP A 314 -7.82 -4.17 -19.93
C ASP A 314 -9.17 -3.74 -20.52
N ARG A 315 -10.20 -3.65 -19.66
CA ARG A 315 -11.55 -3.24 -20.06
C ARG A 315 -11.59 -1.80 -20.56
N LEU A 316 -10.93 -0.86 -19.88
CA LEU A 316 -10.88 0.55 -20.32
C LEU A 316 -10.20 0.69 -21.69
N ARG A 317 -9.16 -0.10 -21.96
CA ARG A 317 -8.50 -0.13 -23.28
C ARG A 317 -9.41 -0.72 -24.34
N ALA A 318 -10.09 -1.82 -24.05
CA ALA A 318 -11.03 -2.44 -24.98
C ALA A 318 -12.17 -1.49 -25.37
N ILE A 319 -12.79 -0.78 -24.42
CA ILE A 319 -13.86 0.20 -24.71
C ILE A 319 -13.35 1.32 -25.61
N ARG A 320 -12.15 1.84 -25.36
CA ARG A 320 -11.55 2.90 -26.20
C ARG A 320 -11.30 2.44 -27.64
N LEU A 321 -11.02 1.16 -27.84
CA LEU A 321 -10.83 0.58 -29.16
C LEU A 321 -12.16 0.37 -29.88
N LEU A 322 -13.18 -0.16 -29.21
CA LEU A 322 -14.53 -0.27 -29.77
C LEU A 322 -15.09 1.09 -30.21
N ARG A 323 -14.73 2.17 -29.50
CA ARG A 323 -15.10 3.54 -29.91
C ARG A 323 -14.32 4.08 -31.11
N ARG A 324 -13.16 3.50 -31.44
CA ARG A 324 -12.28 3.97 -32.52
C ARG A 324 -12.35 3.12 -33.79
N SER A 325 -12.78 1.87 -33.70
CA SER A 325 -12.88 0.96 -34.85
C SER A 325 -14.31 0.88 -35.37
N SER A 326 -14.54 1.23 -36.64
CA SER A 326 -15.78 0.86 -37.36
C SER A 326 -15.73 -0.58 -37.92
N GLU A 327 -14.57 -1.22 -37.86
CA GLU A 327 -14.36 -2.58 -38.37
C GLU A 327 -14.12 -3.59 -37.23
N PRO A 328 -14.77 -4.76 -37.25
CA PRO A 328 -14.51 -5.83 -36.29
C PRO A 328 -13.10 -6.41 -36.52
N PRO A 329 -12.31 -6.65 -35.46
CA PRO A 329 -10.96 -7.18 -35.59
C PRO A 329 -10.95 -8.61 -36.15
N ALA A 330 -10.24 -8.81 -37.25
CA ALA A 330 -10.28 -10.01 -38.09
C ALA A 330 -9.79 -11.32 -37.41
N ASP A 331 -9.01 -11.25 -36.31
CA ASP A 331 -8.42 -12.44 -35.66
C ASP A 331 -8.68 -12.50 -34.12
N GLY A 332 -9.76 -11.87 -33.64
CA GLY A 332 -9.95 -11.50 -32.23
C GLY A 332 -10.52 -12.55 -31.26
N ALA A 333 -10.59 -13.84 -31.59
CA ALA A 333 -11.32 -14.84 -30.78
C ALA A 333 -10.89 -14.91 -29.28
N GLY A 334 -9.62 -14.63 -28.98
CA GLY A 334 -9.11 -14.56 -27.60
C GLY A 334 -9.49 -13.28 -26.84
N ALA A 335 -9.54 -12.13 -27.53
CA ALA A 335 -9.84 -10.85 -26.92
C ALA A 335 -11.32 -10.73 -26.49
N TRP A 336 -12.23 -11.27 -27.31
CA TRP A 336 -13.66 -11.32 -26.98
C TRP A 336 -13.96 -12.24 -25.78
N ARG A 337 -13.26 -13.37 -25.66
CA ARG A 337 -13.39 -14.29 -24.50
C ARG A 337 -12.98 -13.64 -23.18
N LEU A 338 -11.92 -12.83 -23.15
CA LEU A 338 -11.54 -12.12 -21.93
C LEU A 338 -12.49 -10.96 -21.61
N LEU A 339 -12.99 -10.28 -22.63
CA LEU A 339 -14.01 -9.24 -22.47
C LEU A 339 -15.30 -9.80 -21.85
N GLU A 340 -15.69 -11.00 -22.24
CA GLU A 340 -16.77 -11.75 -21.63
C GLU A 340 -16.42 -12.19 -20.21
N LEU A 341 -15.21 -12.72 -19.98
CA LEU A 341 -14.76 -13.16 -18.66
C LEU A 341 -14.73 -12.01 -17.65
N THR A 342 -14.09 -10.89 -18.01
CA THR A 342 -13.99 -9.69 -17.18
C THR A 342 -15.33 -9.01 -16.98
N SER A 343 -16.22 -9.07 -17.97
CA SER A 343 -17.61 -8.65 -17.81
C SER A 343 -18.33 -9.55 -16.81
N ASN A 344 -18.23 -10.86 -16.94
CA ASN A 344 -18.88 -11.81 -16.05
C ASN A 344 -18.35 -11.71 -14.61
N GLU A 345 -17.04 -11.54 -14.42
CA GLU A 345 -16.43 -11.30 -13.11
C GLU A 345 -16.97 -10.01 -12.48
N LEU A 346 -17.04 -8.91 -13.23
CA LEU A 346 -17.58 -7.65 -12.73
C LEU A 346 -19.06 -7.77 -12.35
N HIS A 347 -19.88 -8.36 -13.22
CA HIS A 347 -21.31 -8.54 -12.95
C HIS A 347 -21.53 -9.49 -11.78
N THR A 348 -20.83 -10.63 -11.75
CA THR A 348 -20.92 -11.61 -10.66
C THR A 348 -20.46 -10.99 -9.34
N GLY A 349 -19.35 -10.24 -9.34
CA GLY A 349 -18.86 -9.54 -8.16
C GLY A 349 -19.85 -8.53 -7.61
N ILE A 350 -20.47 -7.71 -8.48
CA ILE A 350 -21.51 -6.76 -8.07
C ILE A 350 -22.73 -7.51 -7.52
N TRP A 351 -23.19 -8.57 -8.18
CA TRP A 351 -24.33 -9.36 -7.71
C TRP A 351 -24.05 -10.05 -6.38
N MET A 352 -22.87 -10.63 -6.19
CA MET A 352 -22.46 -11.24 -4.93
C MET A 352 -22.36 -10.20 -3.81
N LEU A 353 -21.83 -9.01 -4.10
CA LEU A 353 -21.79 -7.91 -3.14
C LEU A 353 -23.19 -7.47 -2.72
N CYS A 354 -24.09 -7.22 -3.68
CA CYS A 354 -25.47 -6.81 -3.39
C CYS A 354 -26.24 -7.91 -2.65
N LEU A 355 -26.07 -9.17 -3.03
CA LEU A 355 -26.72 -10.32 -2.38
C LEU A 355 -26.16 -10.52 -0.96
N GLY A 356 -24.85 -10.45 -0.78
CA GLY A 356 -24.20 -10.52 0.53
C GLY A 356 -24.68 -9.41 1.47
N ALA A 357 -24.69 -8.16 0.97
CA ALA A 357 -25.20 -7.02 1.72
C ALA A 357 -26.69 -7.17 2.07
N ALA A 358 -27.51 -7.67 1.14
CA ALA A 358 -28.92 -7.94 1.39
C ALA A 358 -29.13 -9.04 2.44
N LEU A 359 -28.34 -10.11 2.40
CA LEU A 359 -28.37 -11.18 3.39
C LEU A 359 -27.94 -10.68 4.77
N ILE A 360 -26.84 -9.93 4.87
CA ILE A 360 -26.37 -9.34 6.13
C ILE A 360 -27.44 -8.39 6.68
N TRP A 361 -27.95 -7.48 5.83
CA TRP A 361 -28.98 -6.54 6.23
C TRP A 361 -30.27 -7.24 6.70
N ALA A 362 -30.68 -8.31 6.00
CA ALA A 362 -31.85 -9.09 6.37
C ALA A 362 -31.65 -9.83 7.70
N CYS A 363 -30.51 -10.51 7.88
CA CYS A 363 -30.19 -11.21 9.12
C CYS A 363 -30.07 -10.27 10.33
N GLU A 364 -29.53 -9.07 10.14
CA GLU A 364 -29.37 -8.05 11.19
C GLU A 364 -30.62 -7.18 11.40
N SER A 365 -31.68 -7.40 10.62
CA SER A 365 -32.93 -6.68 10.77
C SER A 365 -33.85 -7.33 11.79
N GLU A 366 -34.38 -6.50 12.69
CA GLU A 366 -35.34 -6.93 13.70
C GLU A 366 -36.56 -7.58 13.03
N GLY A 367 -36.88 -8.81 13.43
CA GLY A 367 -38.07 -9.55 12.98
C GLY A 367 -37.82 -10.70 12.00
N LEU A 368 -36.63 -10.83 11.41
CA LEU A 368 -36.30 -11.94 10.51
C LEU A 368 -35.70 -13.16 11.23
N LEU A 369 -34.81 -12.93 12.20
CA LEU A 369 -34.26 -13.99 13.04
C LEU A 369 -34.96 -14.05 14.41
N PRO A 370 -35.18 -15.25 14.98
CA PRO A 370 -35.57 -15.42 16.37
C PRO A 370 -34.57 -14.79 17.34
N ARG A 371 -35.06 -14.21 18.45
CA ARG A 371 -34.22 -13.59 19.50
C ARG A 371 -32.98 -14.40 19.94
N PRO A 372 -33.03 -15.73 20.11
CA PRO A 372 -31.87 -16.52 20.53
C PRO A 372 -30.77 -16.67 19.47
N LEU A 373 -31.07 -16.37 18.20
CA LEU A 373 -30.13 -16.47 17.09
C LEU A 373 -29.39 -15.16 16.82
N PHE A 374 -29.75 -14.07 17.51
CA PHE A 374 -28.95 -12.85 17.44
C PHE A 374 -27.74 -12.98 18.35
N LEU A 375 -26.58 -12.69 17.79
CA LEU A 375 -25.39 -12.46 18.59
C LEU A 375 -25.58 -11.12 19.33
N ASP A 376 -25.47 -11.15 20.66
CA ASP A 376 -25.49 -9.93 21.46
C ASP A 376 -24.23 -9.07 21.27
N GLN A 377 -23.20 -9.68 20.68
CA GLN A 377 -21.98 -9.03 20.24
C GLN A 377 -21.99 -8.88 18.71
N PRO A 378 -21.48 -7.77 18.17
CA PRO A 378 -21.35 -7.61 16.72
C PRO A 378 -20.54 -8.78 16.14
N LEU A 379 -20.96 -9.27 14.97
CA LEU A 379 -20.18 -10.23 14.20
C LEU A 379 -18.80 -9.59 13.92
N ASP A 380 -17.81 -9.98 14.70
CA ASP A 380 -16.38 -9.86 14.43
C ASP A 380 -15.73 -8.46 14.43
N ALA A 381 -16.24 -7.53 15.25
CA ALA A 381 -15.89 -6.12 15.06
C ALA A 381 -15.32 -5.39 16.30
N GLY A 382 -14.83 -6.12 17.30
CA GLY A 382 -14.19 -5.54 18.49
C GLY A 382 -15.19 -4.90 19.47
N ALA A 383 -14.79 -4.76 20.73
CA ALA A 383 -15.68 -4.40 21.84
C ALA A 383 -16.32 -3.00 21.73
N GLN A 384 -15.81 -2.13 20.85
CA GLN A 384 -16.29 -0.76 20.68
C GLN A 384 -17.16 -0.55 19.44
N GLN A 385 -17.36 -1.56 18.59
CA GLN A 385 -18.22 -1.40 17.42
C GLN A 385 -19.70 -1.50 17.76
N ILE A 386 -20.47 -0.62 17.12
CA ILE A 386 -21.92 -0.57 17.25
C ILE A 386 -22.49 -1.74 16.44
N PRO A 387 -23.25 -2.68 17.06
CA PRO A 387 -23.94 -3.73 16.34
C PRO A 387 -24.76 -3.17 15.16
N LEU A 388 -24.72 -3.84 14.01
CA LEU A 388 -25.45 -3.43 12.79
C LEU A 388 -26.95 -3.20 13.07
N ARG A 389 -27.56 -4.02 13.94
CA ARG A 389 -28.94 -3.84 14.42
C ARG A 389 -29.20 -2.48 15.09
N ASN A 390 -28.22 -1.92 15.79
CA ASN A 390 -28.36 -0.63 16.49
C ASN A 390 -28.19 0.57 15.54
N LEU A 391 -27.79 0.34 14.30
CA LEU A 391 -27.71 1.38 13.28
C LEU A 391 -29.09 1.66 12.67
N THR A 392 -29.28 2.88 12.17
CA THR A 392 -30.46 3.21 11.36
C THR A 392 -30.51 2.32 10.11
N PRO A 393 -31.69 2.04 9.52
CA PRO A 393 -31.79 1.17 8.34
C PRO A 393 -30.86 1.57 7.19
N GLU A 394 -30.67 2.87 6.96
CA GLU A 394 -29.73 3.40 5.96
C GLU A 394 -28.27 3.12 6.33
N ALA A 395 -27.86 3.41 7.57
CA ALA A 395 -26.50 3.14 8.03
C ALA A 395 -26.19 1.64 8.04
N ARG A 396 -27.17 0.80 8.38
CA ARG A 396 -27.07 -0.67 8.34
C ARG A 396 -26.86 -1.18 6.91
N TRP A 397 -27.63 -0.68 5.95
CA TRP A 397 -27.45 -1.04 4.54
C TRP A 397 -26.06 -0.65 4.03
N ARG A 398 -25.59 0.55 4.38
CA ARG A 398 -24.25 1.01 4.01
C ARG A 398 -23.16 0.16 4.66
N ALA A 399 -23.28 -0.15 5.94
CA ALA A 399 -22.34 -1.04 6.62
C ALA A 399 -22.30 -2.43 5.97
N ALA A 400 -23.46 -3.00 5.64
CA ALA A 400 -23.57 -4.29 4.97
C ALA A 400 -22.95 -4.31 3.56
N LEU A 401 -22.85 -3.17 2.87
CA LEU A 401 -22.16 -3.06 1.58
C LEU A 401 -20.63 -2.97 1.70
N LEU A 402 -20.11 -2.58 2.87
CA LEU A 402 -18.67 -2.44 3.11
C LEU A 402 -18.04 -3.68 3.74
N LEU A 403 -18.84 -4.45 4.48
CA LEU A 403 -18.52 -5.80 4.94
C LEU A 403 -18.60 -6.76 3.75
#